data_AF-L9WUE7-F1
#
_entry.id   AF-L9WUE7-F1
#
_cell.length_a   1.000
_cell.length_b   1.000
_cell.length_c   1.000
_cell.angle_alpha   90.00
_cell.angle_beta   90.00
_cell.angle_gamma   90.00
#
_symmetry.space_group_name_H-M   'P 1'
#
loop_
_entity.id
_entity.type
_entity.pdbx_description
1 polymer ?
#
loop_
_entity_poly.entity_id
_entity_poly.type
_entity_poly.pdbx_seq_one_letter_code
_entity_poly.pdbx_strand_id
1 'polypeptide(L)'
;MAADLEEKTDRYGELLAEALEAASIAPREGTPMADAAEDCYEMAGSYLEDGRHFRERNDPVNALASFSYGHAWLDAGARIGLFEVPTDGHLFTVE
;
A
#
# COMPACT_ATOMS: atom_id res chain seq x y z
N MET A 1 22.73 -3.61 9.02
CA MET A 1 23.49 -4.59 8.19
C MET A 1 22.61 -4.97 7.00
N ALA A 2 23.14 -5.48 5.88
CA ALA A 2 22.32 -5.82 4.71
C ALA A 2 21.13 -6.78 5.02
N ALA A 3 21.32 -7.72 5.95
CA ALA A 3 20.27 -8.62 6.42
C ALA A 3 19.04 -7.89 7.05
N ASP A 4 19.27 -6.74 7.70
CA ASP A 4 18.21 -5.91 8.30
C ASP A 4 17.40 -5.17 7.23
N LEU A 5 18.02 -4.83 6.09
CA LEU A 5 17.32 -4.23 4.97
C LEU A 5 16.43 -5.25 4.24
N GLU A 6 16.91 -6.46 4.03
CA GLU A 6 16.12 -7.52 3.38
C GLU A 6 14.89 -7.90 4.21
N GLU A 7 15.08 -8.17 5.51
CA GLU A 7 13.97 -8.45 6.43
C GLU A 7 12.94 -7.31 6.42
N LYS A 8 13.41 -6.06 6.52
CA LYS A 8 12.52 -4.89 6.47
C LYS A 8 11.78 -4.79 5.15
N THR A 9 12.44 -5.11 4.04
CA THR A 9 11.83 -5.07 2.70
C THR A 9 10.71 -6.08 2.59
N ASP A 10 10.96 -7.33 3.01
CA ASP A 10 9.97 -8.40 2.95
C ASP A 10 8.76 -8.07 3.84
N ARG A 11 9.01 -7.61 5.07
CA ARG A 11 7.95 -7.17 5.98
C ARG A 11 7.10 -6.05 5.40
N TYR A 12 7.69 -5.06 4.71
CA TYR A 12 6.94 -3.97 4.11
C TYR A 12 6.11 -4.43 2.90
N GLY A 13 6.60 -5.41 2.15
CA GLY A 13 5.84 -6.04 1.08
C GLY A 13 4.61 -6.79 1.59
N GLU A 14 4.76 -7.53 2.69
CA GLU A 14 3.64 -8.20 3.39
C GLU A 14 2.62 -7.18 3.92
N LEU A 15 3.09 -6.13 4.60
CA LEU A 15 2.21 -5.06 5.11
C LEU A 15 1.38 -4.39 4.01
N LEU A 16 1.99 -4.05 2.87
CA LEU A 16 1.26 -3.46 1.75
C LEU A 16 0.23 -4.45 1.16
N ALA A 17 0.59 -5.72 1.02
CA ALA A 17 -0.34 -6.74 0.53
C ALA A 17 -1.55 -6.89 1.46
N GLU A 18 -1.32 -6.98 2.78
CA GLU A 18 -2.38 -7.05 3.77
C GLU A 18 -3.25 -5.78 3.78
N ALA A 19 -2.64 -4.60 3.65
CA ALA A 19 -3.37 -3.33 3.59
C ALA A 19 -4.28 -3.26 2.33
N LEU A 20 -3.82 -3.75 1.18
CA LEU A 20 -4.63 -3.83 -0.04
C LEU A 20 -5.83 -4.77 0.10
N GLU A 21 -5.67 -5.88 0.82
CA GLU A 21 -6.75 -6.83 1.08
C GLU A 21 -7.76 -6.26 2.10
N ALA A 22 -7.29 -5.47 3.06
CA ALA A 22 -8.12 -4.90 4.12
C ALA A 22 -8.89 -3.63 3.72
N ALA A 23 -8.40 -2.87 2.73
CA ALA A 23 -9.02 -1.63 2.29
C ALA A 23 -10.22 -1.89 1.35
N SER A 24 -11.34 -1.20 1.59
CA SER A 24 -12.49 -1.18 0.69
C SER A 24 -12.85 0.24 0.28
N ILE A 25 -13.26 0.43 -0.98
CA ILE A 25 -13.69 1.73 -1.51
C ILE A 25 -14.92 2.23 -0.73
N ALA A 26 -14.80 3.40 -0.12
CA ALA A 26 -15.86 4.02 0.68
C ALA A 26 -16.87 4.85 -0.15
N PRO A 27 -16.43 5.63 -1.16
CA PRO A 27 -17.36 6.43 -1.97
C PRO A 27 -18.35 5.58 -2.75
N ARG A 28 -19.55 6.12 -2.99
CA ARG A 28 -20.56 5.47 -3.83
C ARG A 28 -20.07 5.36 -5.27
N GLU A 29 -20.25 4.19 -5.87
CA GLU A 29 -19.95 3.93 -7.28
C GLU A 29 -20.54 4.98 -8.24
N GLY A 30 -19.77 5.29 -9.29
CA GLY A 30 -20.11 6.27 -10.33
C GLY A 30 -20.01 7.73 -9.87
N THR A 31 -19.29 8.00 -8.77
CA THR A 31 -18.95 9.36 -8.35
C THR A 31 -17.47 9.64 -8.65
N PRO A 32 -17.07 10.90 -8.88
CA PRO A 32 -15.65 11.23 -9.07
C PRO A 32 -14.73 10.80 -7.92
N MET A 33 -15.28 10.63 -6.71
CA MET A 33 -14.53 10.13 -5.57
C MET A 33 -14.36 8.60 -5.60
N ALA A 34 -15.30 7.86 -6.18
CA ALA A 34 -15.11 6.44 -6.44
C ALA A 34 -14.00 6.23 -7.49
N ASP A 35 -14.02 7.00 -8.58
CA ASP A 35 -12.95 6.97 -9.60
C ASP A 35 -11.58 7.28 -8.95
N ALA A 36 -11.51 8.31 -8.09
CA ALA A 36 -10.28 8.64 -7.37
C ALA A 36 -9.82 7.54 -6.39
N ALA A 37 -10.76 6.81 -5.76
CA ALA A 37 -10.45 5.68 -4.90
C ALA A 37 -9.93 4.48 -5.70
N GLU A 38 -10.53 4.19 -6.85
CA GLU A 38 -10.07 3.17 -7.80
C GLU A 38 -8.65 3.48 -8.29
N ASP A 39 -8.38 4.73 -8.71
CA ASP A 39 -7.05 5.18 -9.12
C ASP A 39 -6.02 4.99 -8.00
N CYS A 40 -6.36 5.38 -6.75
CA CYS A 40 -5.47 5.20 -5.61
C CYS A 40 -5.20 3.72 -5.30
N TYR A 41 -6.22 2.86 -5.42
CA TYR A 41 -6.09 1.41 -5.19
C TYR A 41 -5.22 0.76 -6.29
N GLU A 42 -5.43 1.14 -7.55
CA GLU A 42 -4.61 0.68 -8.69
C GLU A 42 -3.15 1.11 -8.51
N MET A 43 -2.90 2.36 -8.10
CA MET A 43 -1.55 2.83 -7.83
C MET A 43 -0.88 2.02 -6.71
N ALA A 44 -1.56 1.78 -5.59
CA ALA A 44 -1.04 0.98 -4.50
C ALA A 44 -0.70 -0.46 -4.94
N GLY A 45 -1.59 -1.09 -5.73
CA GLY A 45 -1.35 -2.41 -6.33
C GLY A 45 -0.17 -2.44 -7.30
N SER A 46 -0.04 -1.41 -8.16
CA SER A 46 1.09 -1.28 -9.10
C SER A 46 2.43 -1.19 -8.36
N TYR A 47 2.48 -0.43 -7.26
CA TYR A 47 3.68 -0.35 -6.43
C TYR A 47 4.01 -1.66 -5.69
N LEU A 48 3.01 -2.47 -5.33
CA LEU A 48 3.24 -3.82 -4.81
C LEU A 48 3.90 -4.72 -5.88
N GLU A 49 3.42 -4.66 -7.12
CA GLU A 49 4.01 -5.40 -8.24
C GLU A 49 5.45 -4.94 -8.54
N ASP A 50 5.69 -3.63 -8.60
CA ASP A 50 7.04 -3.07 -8.77
C ASP A 50 7.98 -3.49 -7.65
N GLY A 51 7.51 -3.44 -6.40
CA GLY A 51 8.31 -3.85 -5.26
C GLY A 51 8.69 -5.34 -5.31
N ARG A 52 7.76 -6.21 -5.71
CA ARG A 52 8.03 -7.63 -5.96
C ARG A 52 9.05 -7.81 -7.10
N HIS A 53 8.91 -7.07 -8.18
CA HIS A 53 9.82 -7.09 -9.32
C HIS A 53 11.27 -6.70 -8.93
N PHE A 54 11.44 -5.66 -8.11
CA PHE A 54 12.74 -5.25 -7.60
C PHE A 54 13.32 -6.27 -6.61
N ARG A 55 12.47 -6.85 -5.74
CA ARG A 55 12.89 -7.88 -4.79
C ARG A 55 13.45 -9.13 -5.49
N GLU A 56 12.76 -9.61 -6.53
CA GLU A 56 13.21 -10.74 -7.36
C GLU A 56 14.58 -10.49 -8.03
N ARG A 57 14.94 -9.22 -8.26
CA ARG A 57 16.21 -8.80 -8.88
C ARG A 57 17.31 -8.50 -7.87
N ASN A 58 17.08 -8.79 -6.58
CA ASN A 58 18.00 -8.45 -5.49
C ASN A 58 18.27 -6.93 -5.39
N ASP A 59 17.25 -6.11 -5.63
CA ASP A 59 17.28 -4.66 -5.44
C ASP A 59 16.38 -4.24 -4.26
N PRO A 60 16.82 -4.48 -3.00
CA PRO A 60 15.98 -4.28 -1.83
C PRO A 60 15.70 -2.80 -1.54
N VAL A 61 16.54 -1.88 -2.03
CA VAL A 61 16.32 -0.43 -1.82
C VAL A 61 15.11 0.03 -2.65
N ASN A 62 15.07 -0.31 -3.94
CA ASN A 62 13.94 0.05 -4.78
C ASN A 62 12.68 -0.76 -4.39
N ALA A 63 12.82 -2.01 -3.98
CA ALA A 63 11.70 -2.80 -3.47
C ALA A 63 11.06 -2.15 -2.23
N LEU A 64 11.87 -1.80 -1.23
CA LEU A 64 11.39 -1.14 -0.02
C LEU A 64 10.75 0.22 -0.33
N ALA A 65 11.33 0.99 -1.26
CA ALA A 65 10.78 2.26 -1.70
C ALA A 65 9.40 2.09 -2.35
N SER A 66 9.25 1.12 -3.26
CA SER A 66 7.98 0.81 -3.89
C SER A 66 6.93 0.38 -2.87
N PHE A 67 7.24 -0.58 -1.98
CA PHE A 67 6.28 -1.01 -0.95
C PHE A 67 5.85 0.14 -0.03
N SER A 68 6.79 0.96 0.41
CA SER A 68 6.49 2.11 1.28
C SER A 68 5.60 3.13 0.58
N TYR A 69 5.84 3.39 -0.72
CA TYR A 69 5.08 4.37 -1.48
C TYR A 69 3.69 3.87 -1.88
N GLY A 70 3.56 2.57 -2.20
CA GLY A 70 2.26 1.93 -2.39
C GLY A 70 1.39 2.02 -1.12
N HIS A 71 2.00 1.80 0.05
CA HIS A 71 1.28 1.93 1.32
C HIS A 71 0.86 3.38 1.61
N ALA A 72 1.67 4.35 1.20
CA ALA A 72 1.34 5.77 1.36
C ALA A 72 0.09 6.18 0.55
N TRP A 73 -0.18 5.56 -0.60
CA TRP A 73 -1.44 5.78 -1.34
C TRP A 73 -2.66 5.37 -0.53
N LEU A 74 -2.62 4.20 0.10
CA LEU A 74 -3.72 3.71 0.92
C LEU A 74 -3.92 4.56 2.18
N ASP A 75 -2.82 4.91 2.86
CA ASP A 75 -2.87 5.76 4.05
C ASP A 75 -3.41 7.17 3.75
N ALA A 76 -3.03 7.74 2.60
CA ALA A 76 -3.54 9.03 2.15
C ALA A 76 -5.05 8.92 1.82
N GLY A 77 -5.45 7.89 1.07
CA GLY A 77 -6.84 7.63 0.72
C GLY A 77 -7.72 7.40 1.94
N ALA A 78 -7.27 6.63 2.93
CA ALA A 78 -8.00 6.39 4.17
C ALA A 78 -8.21 7.69 4.96
N ARG A 79 -7.16 8.53 5.09
CA ARG A 79 -7.26 9.83 5.79
C ARG A 79 -8.27 10.79 5.18
N ILE A 80 -8.46 10.75 3.86
CA ILE A 80 -9.40 11.65 3.16
C ILE A 80 -10.76 10.98 2.86
N GLY A 81 -10.97 9.74 3.32
CA GLY A 81 -12.24 9.03 3.21
C GLY A 81 -12.49 8.33 1.87
N LEU A 82 -11.44 8.00 1.10
CA LEU A 82 -11.55 7.15 -0.09
C LEU A 82 -11.67 5.65 0.27
N PHE A 83 -11.12 5.25 1.42
CA PHE A 83 -11.13 3.86 1.87
C PHE A 83 -11.74 3.73 3.27
N GLU A 84 -12.57 2.70 3.44
CA GLU A 84 -12.84 2.13 4.75
C GLU A 84 -11.70 1.15 5.07
N VAL A 85 -11.10 1.32 6.25
CA VAL A 85 -9.95 0.52 6.70
C VAL A 85 -10.15 0.09 8.15
N PRO A 86 -9.54 -1.03 8.59
CA PRO A 86 -9.57 -1.41 9.99
C PRO A 86 -8.96 -0.32 10.87
N THR A 87 -9.72 0.12 11.89
CA THR A 87 -9.26 1.11 12.88
C THR A 87 -8.56 0.46 14.07
N ASP A 88 -8.82 -0.82 14.30
CA ASP A 88 -8.19 -1.61 15.36
C ASP A 88 -6.95 -2.32 14.79
N GLY A 89 -5.79 -1.66 14.80
CA GLY A 89 -4.55 -2.30 14.35
C GLY A 89 -3.39 -1.37 14.02
N HIS A 90 -2.32 -1.95 13.47
CA HIS A 90 -1.10 -1.25 13.05
C HIS A 90 -0.96 -1.14 11.53
N LEU A 91 -1.97 -1.59 10.78
CA LEU A 91 -1.95 -1.65 9.32
C LEU A 91 -2.06 -0.27 8.67
N PHE A 92 -2.71 0.71 9.30
CA PHE A 92 -2.91 2.04 8.73
C PHE A 92 -2.50 3.11 9.73
N THR A 93 -2.00 4.24 9.23
CA THR A 93 -1.62 5.39 10.08
C THR A 93 -2.76 6.40 10.25
N VAL A 94 -3.97 5.92 10.52
CA VAL A 94 -5.18 6.75 10.67
C VAL A 94 -5.47 7.01 12.16
N GLU A 95 -4.96 8.12 12.68
CA GLU A 95 -5.33 8.70 13.99
C GLU A 95 -5.83 10.14 13.81
#